data_AF-A0A969XBH5-F1
#
_entry.id   AF-A0A969XBH5-F1
#
_cell.length_a   1.000
_cell.length_b   1.000
_cell.length_c   1.000
_cell.angle_alpha   90.00
_cell.angle_beta   90.00
_cell.angle_gamma   90.00
#
_symmetry.space_group_name_H-M   'P 1'
#
loop_
_entity.id
_entity.type
_entity.pdbx_description
1 polymer ?
#
loop_
_entity_poly.entity_id
_entity_poly.type
_entity_poly.pdbx_seq_one_letter_code
_entity_poly.pdbx_strand_id
1 'polypeptide(L)' 'MVETAKTNGLYPFLYLQCVLMLAPGSSYLKNDDVMNNLMPWSPLMAEKCKI' A
#
# COMPACT_ATOMS: atom_id res chain seq x y z
N MET A 1 8.45 -5.22 -3.34
CA MET A 1 7.44 -4.13 -3.35
C MET A 1 7.03 -3.76 -4.76
N VAL A 2 7.90 -3.25 -5.64
CA VAL A 2 7.51 -2.86 -7.03
C VAL A 2 6.98 -4.05 -7.83
N GLU A 3 7.75 -5.14 -7.95
CA GLU A 3 7.29 -6.32 -8.70
C GLU A 3 6.08 -6.99 -8.03
N THR A 4 6.04 -6.97 -6.69
CA THR A 4 4.87 -7.44 -5.92
C THR A 4 3.61 -6.61 -6.20
N ALA A 5 3.73 -5.29 -6.34
CA ALA A 5 2.62 -4.41 -6.71
C ALA A 5 2.10 -4.76 -8.11
N LYS A 6 3.00 -4.97 -9.08
CA LYS A 6 2.60 -5.40 -10.43
C LYS A 6 1.85 -6.73 -10.42
N THR A 7 2.35 -7.74 -9.69
CA THR A 7 1.70 -9.06 -9.64
C THR A 7 0.34 -9.02 -8.93
N ASN A 8 0.10 -8.03 -8.07
CA ASN A 8 -1.19 -7.77 -7.43
C ASN A 8 -2.08 -6.80 -8.23
N GLY A 9 -1.70 -6.45 -9.47
CA GLY A 9 -2.53 -5.61 -10.36
C GLY A 9 -2.50 -4.12 -10.04
N LEU A 10 -1.55 -3.66 -9.21
CA LEU A 10 -1.35 -2.25 -8.90
C LEU A 10 -0.34 -1.61 -9.84
N TYR A 11 -0.55 -0.34 -10.18
CA TYR A 11 0.47 0.46 -10.86
C TYR A 11 1.55 0.85 -9.84
N PRO A 12 2.82 0.41 -10.00
CA PRO A 12 3.79 0.50 -8.92
C PRO A 12 4.11 1.92 -8.46
N PHE A 13 4.13 2.88 -9.37
CA PHE A 13 4.37 4.28 -9.03
C PHE A 13 3.26 4.84 -8.14
N LEU A 14 2.00 4.58 -8.47
CA LEU A 14 0.85 5.03 -7.67
C LEU A 14 0.78 4.31 -6.33
N TYR A 15 1.08 3.01 -6.30
CA TYR A 15 1.18 2.27 -5.05
C TYR A 15 2.24 2.89 -4.11
N LEU A 16 3.44 3.16 -4.61
CA LEU A 16 4.50 3.79 -3.81
C LEU A 16 4.11 5.20 -3.35
N GLN A 17 3.48 5.99 -4.23
CA GLN A 17 2.97 7.32 -3.86
C GLN A 17 1.95 7.23 -2.72
N CYS A 18 1.03 6.27 -2.78
CA CYS A 18 0.07 6.03 -1.72
C CYS A 18 0.72 5.61 -0.40
N VAL A 19 1.67 4.68 -0.42
CA VAL A 19 2.41 4.28 0.78
C VAL A 19 3.12 5.48 1.40
N LEU A 20 3.78 6.32 0.59
CA LEU A 20 4.46 7.53 1.06
C LEU A 20 3.51 8.59 1.61
N MET A 21 2.25 8.61 1.17
CA MET A 21 1.23 9.51 1.69
C MET A 21 0.58 9.00 2.98
N LEU A 22 0.36 7.68 3.08
CA LEU A 22 -0.43 7.06 4.15
C LEU A 22 0.40 6.52 5.31
N ALA A 23 1.66 6.14 5.08
CA ALA A 23 2.52 5.60 6.12
C ALA A 23 2.92 6.66 7.17
N PRO A 24 3.31 7.89 6.81
CA PRO A 24 3.62 8.92 7.80
C PRO A 24 2.42 9.24 8.69
N GLY A 25 2.64 9.30 10.00
CA GLY A 25 1.57 9.55 10.97
C GLY A 25 0.66 8.35 11.28
N SER A 26 0.80 7.23 10.57
CA SER A 26 0.14 5.98 10.91
C SER A 26 0.93 5.19 11.98
N SER A 27 0.30 4.17 12.57
CA SER A 27 0.93 3.29 13.55
C SER A 27 1.56 2.03 12.95
N TYR A 28 1.90 2.03 11.66
CA TYR A 28 2.34 0.83 10.92
C TYR A 28 3.54 0.08 11.52
N LEU A 29 4.40 0.76 12.30
CA LEU A 29 5.54 0.14 12.99
C LEU A 29 5.15 -0.65 14.26
N LYS A 30 3.95 -0.43 14.80
CA LYS A 30 3.49 -1.01 16.07
C LYS A 30 2.17 -1.77 15.94
N ASN A 31 1.55 -1.73 14.77
CA ASN A 31 0.26 -2.32 14.50
C ASN A 31 0.31 -3.04 13.15
N ASP A 32 0.30 -4.37 13.22
CA ASP A 32 0.40 -5.23 12.06
C ASP A 32 -0.80 -5.11 11.12
N ASP A 33 -1.99 -4.79 11.62
CA ASP A 33 -3.16 -4.54 10.77
C ASP A 33 -2.96 -3.28 9.92
N VAL A 34 -2.38 -2.23 10.51
CA VAL A 34 -2.05 -1.00 9.78
C VAL A 34 -0.94 -1.27 8.77
N MET A 35 0.09 -2.04 9.12
CA MET A 35 1.11 -2.47 8.16
C MET A 35 0.50 -3.27 7.01
N ASN A 36 -0.32 -4.28 7.33
CA ASN A 36 -0.98 -5.14 6.35
C ASN A 36 -1.86 -4.33 5.41
N ASN A 37 -2.55 -3.31 5.93
CA ASN A 37 -3.36 -2.41 5.12
C ASN A 37 -2.55 -1.60 4.10
N LEU A 38 -1.26 -1.37 4.31
CA LEU A 38 -0.33 -0.70 3.38
C LEU A 38 0.33 -1.65 2.36
N MET A 39 0.13 -2.96 2.51
CA MET A 39 0.74 -3.96 1.62
C MET A 39 0.07 -4.00 0.24
N PRO A 40 0.79 -4.41 -0.81
CA PRO A 40 0.27 -4.36 -2.18
C PRO A 40 -0.85 -5.36 -2.46
N TRP A 41 -1.09 -6.33 -1.57
CA TRP A 41 -2.23 -7.27 -1.63
C TRP A 41 -3.43 -6.81 -0.80
N SER A 42 -3.32 -5.66 -0.12
CA SER A 42 -4.40 -5.12 0.69
C SER A 42 -5.56 -4.65 -0.18
N PRO A 43 -6.81 -5.02 0.13
CA PRO A 43 -8.00 -4.44 -0.51
C PRO A 43 -8.02 -2.91 -0.40
N LEU A 44 -7.53 -2.35 0.72
CA LEU A 44 -7.46 -0.91 0.93
C LEU A 44 -6.59 -0.22 -0.14
N MET A 45 -5.45 -0.80 -0.48
CA MET A 45 -4.55 -0.26 -1.50
C MET A 45 -5.14 -0.44 -2.90
N ALA A 46 -5.84 -1.54 -3.13
CA ALA A 46 -6.56 -1.77 -4.39
C ALA A 46 -7.75 -0.82 -4.59
N GLU A 47 -8.38 -0.31 -3.53
CA GLU A 47 -9.50 0.63 -3.60
C GLU A 47 -9.06 2.10 -3.63
N LYS A 48 -8.16 2.50 -2.72
CA LYS A 48 -7.76 3.91 -2.56
C LYS A 48 -6.73 4.39 -3.59
N CYS A 49 -6.00 3.47 -4.21
CA CYS A 49 -4.80 3.79 -4.98
C CYS A 49 -4.83 3.23 -6.40
N LYS A 50 -6.03 2.92 -6.89
CA LYS A 50 -6.28 2.57 -8.29
C LYS A 50 -6.49 3.85 -9.10
N ILE A 51 -6.07 3.83 -10.37
CA ILE A 51 -6.36 4.89 -11.35
C ILE A 51 -7.87 5.01 -11.52
#